data_AF-W0BDR2-F1
#
_entry.id   AF-W0BDR2-F1
#
_cell.length_a   1.000
_cell.length_b   1.000
_cell.length_c   1.000
_cell.angle_alpha   90.00
_cell.angle_beta   90.00
_cell.angle_gamma   90.00
#
_symmetry.space_group_name_H-M   'P 1'
#
loop_
_entity.id
_entity.type
_entity.pdbx_description
1 polymer ?
#
loop_
_entity_poly.entity_id
_entity_poly.type
_entity_poly.pdbx_seq_one_letter_code
_entity_poly.pdbx_strand_id
1 'polypeptide(L)' 'MAQSVRLSDSLVKQAKAIGEVMSRSGAGQIEHWTKIGKMAEENPDLSYEFIGDSPKQK' A
#
# COMPACT_ATOMS: atom_id res chain seq x y z
N MET A 1 -5.83 5.07 -16.91
CA MET A 1 -4.58 5.51 -17.57
C MET A 1 -3.47 5.44 -16.54
N ALA A 2 -2.39 4.70 -16.80
CA ALA A 2 -1.24 4.68 -15.88
C ALA A 2 -0.42 5.96 -16.07
N GLN A 3 -0.08 6.64 -14.98
CA GLN A 3 0.85 7.76 -14.99
C GLN A 3 2.16 7.33 -14.35
N SER A 4 3.29 7.69 -14.98
CA SER A 4 4.62 7.41 -14.43
C SER A 4 4.95 8.45 -13.36
N VAL A 5 5.32 7.98 -12.17
CA VAL A 5 5.73 8.81 -11.03
C VAL A 5 7.10 8.34 -10.56
N ARG A 6 8.01 9.28 -10.28
CA ARG A 6 9.33 8.95 -9.72
C ARG A 6 9.17 8.75 -8.22
N LEU A 7 9.58 7.58 -7.75
CA LEU A 7 9.65 7.23 -6.34
C LEU A 7 11.11 7.04 -5.94
N SER A 8 11.41 7.15 -4.64
CA SER A 8 12.75 6.86 -4.14
C SER A 8 13.08 5.38 -4.28
N ASP A 9 14.33 5.07 -4.60
CA ASP A 9 14.79 3.68 -4.72
C ASP A 9 14.60 2.90 -3.42
N SER A 10 14.74 3.57 -2.26
CA SER A 10 14.51 2.97 -0.95
C SER A 10 13.06 2.54 -0.77
N LEU A 11 12.08 3.34 -1.19
CA LEU A 11 10.67 2.99 -1.12
C LEU A 11 10.37 1.81 -2.05
N VAL A 12 10.87 1.85 -3.28
CA VAL A 12 10.67 0.76 -4.26
C VAL A 12 11.27 -0.56 -3.77
N LYS A 13 12.47 -0.52 -3.17
CA LYS A 13 13.13 -1.72 -2.60
C LYS A 13 12.32 -2.32 -1.45
N GLN A 14 11.86 -1.49 -0.52
CA GLN A 14 11.03 -1.96 0.60
C GLN A 14 9.70 -2.54 0.13
N ALA A 15 9.04 -1.87 -0.82
CA ALA A 15 7.79 -2.34 -1.38
C ALA A 15 7.93 -3.69 -2.09
N LYS A 16 9.04 -3.92 -2.80
CA LYS A 16 9.32 -5.22 -3.42
C LYS A 16 9.50 -6.32 -2.37
N ALA A 17 10.32 -6.08 -1.35
CA ALA A 17 10.59 -7.05 -0.28
C ALA A 17 9.32 -7.42 0.50
N ILE A 18 8.53 -6.42 0.91
CA ILE A 18 7.30 -6.64 1.67
C ILE A 18 6.21 -7.21 0.75
N GLY A 19 6.12 -6.74 -0.49
CA GLY A 19 5.19 -7.25 -1.48
C GLY A 19 5.39 -8.75 -1.69
N GLU A 20 6.62 -9.22 -1.86
CA GLU A 20 6.94 -10.63 -2.04
C GLU A 20 6.41 -11.49 -0.87
N VAL A 21 6.67 -11.07 0.37
CA VAL A 21 6.16 -11.75 1.58
C VAL A 21 4.62 -11.72 1.65
N MET A 22 4.00 -10.62 1.23
CA MET A 22 2.54 -10.47 1.22
C MET A 22 1.85 -10.99 -0.04
N SER A 23 2.57 -11.69 -0.93
CA SER A 23 2.07 -12.16 -2.23
C SER A 23 1.50 -11.04 -3.12
N ARG A 24 2.18 -9.89 -3.18
CA ARG A 24 1.88 -8.72 -4.02
C ARG A 24 3.11 -8.30 -4.83
N SER A 25 2.89 -7.66 -5.98
CA SER A 25 3.99 -6.97 -6.69
C SER A 25 4.46 -5.74 -5.89
N GLY A 26 5.67 -5.25 -6.16
CA GLY A 26 6.15 -4.01 -5.51
C GLY A 26 5.23 -2.81 -5.77
N ALA A 27 4.68 -2.69 -6.98
CA ALA A 27 3.68 -1.67 -7.30
C ALA A 27 2.38 -1.89 -6.52
N GLY A 28 1.88 -3.13 -6.44
CA GLY A 28 0.68 -3.46 -5.67
C GLY A 28 0.85 -3.23 -4.17
N GLN A 29 2.06 -3.41 -3.65
CA GLN A 29 2.38 -3.09 -2.25
C GLN A 29 2.37 -1.56 -2.01
N ILE A 30 2.87 -0.77 -2.95
CA ILE A 30 2.79 0.70 -2.88
C ILE A 30 1.33 1.16 -2.92
N GLU A 31 0.51 0.62 -3.83
CA GLU A 31 -0.92 0.92 -3.90
C GLU A 31 -1.64 0.56 -2.60
N HIS A 32 -1.28 -0.56 -1.98
CA HIS A 32 -1.82 -0.95 -0.68
C HIS A 32 -1.49 0.08 0.40
N TRP A 33 -0.23 0.49 0.54
CA TRP A 33 0.15 1.53 1.50
C TRP A 33 -0.54 2.88 1.23
N THR A 34 -0.69 3.28 -0.03
CA THR A 34 -1.41 4.51 -0.37
C THR A 34 -2.88 4.45 0.05
N LYS A 35 -3.55 3.30 -0.11
CA LYS A 35 -4.94 3.11 0.36
C LYS A 35 -5.03 3.25 1.88
N ILE A 36 -4.10 2.65 2.62
CA ILE A 36 -3.99 2.77 4.08
C ILE A 36 -3.80 4.22 4.49
N GLY A 37 -2.85 4.93 3.85
CA GLY A 37 -2.57 6.34 4.13
C GLY A 37 -3.81 7.22 3.91
N LYS A 38 -4.50 7.05 2.77
CA LYS A 38 -5.74 7.77 2.49
C LYS A 38 -6.82 7.50 3.53
N MET A 39 -7.03 6.24 3.92
CA MET A 39 -8.01 5.87 4.94
C MET A 39 -7.69 6.49 6.30
N ALA A 40 -6.41 6.54 6.68
CA ALA A 40 -5.95 7.16 7.92
C ALA A 40 -6.13 8.68 7.91
N GLU A 41 -5.92 9.35 6.77
CA GLU A 41 -6.16 10.79 6.63
C GLU A 41 -7.67 11.14 6.65
N GLU A 42 -8.52 10.31 6.04
CA GLU A 42 -9.97 10.54 5.94
C GLU A 42 -10.73 10.20 7.24
N ASN A 43 -10.16 9.33 8.09
CA ASN A 43 -10.80 8.85 9.31
C ASN A 43 -9.81 8.93 10.49
N PRO A 44 -9.57 10.13 11.05
CA PRO A 44 -8.61 10.34 12.13
C PRO A 44 -8.94 9.55 13.42
N ASP A 45 -10.19 9.08 13.56
CA ASP A 45 -10.65 8.26 14.68
C ASP A 45 -10.52 6.74 14.46
N LEU A 46 -10.06 6.29 13.28
CA LEU A 46 -9.92 4.87 12.95
C LEU A 46 -8.57 4.34 13.43
N SER A 47 -8.58 3.41 14.40
CA SER A 47 -7.36 2.71 14.83
C SER A 47 -6.73 1.92 13.68
N TYR A 48 -5.40 1.98 13.57
CA TYR A 48 -4.61 1.23 12.59
C TYR A 48 -4.94 -0.28 12.55
N GLU A 49 -5.41 -0.83 13.67
CA GLU A 49 -5.83 -2.22 13.83
C GLU A 49 -6.99 -2.64 12.89
N PHE A 50 -7.81 -1.69 12.43
CA PHE A 50 -8.92 -1.98 11.51
C PHE A 50 -8.53 -2.00 10.03
N ILE A 51 -7.33 -1.52 9.67
CA ILE A 51 -6.96 -1.26 8.27
C ILE A 51 -6.34 -2.51 7.58
N GLY A 52 -6.06 -3.57 8.35
CA GLY A 52 -5.42 -4.80 7.86
C GLY A 52 -6.30 -5.69 6.96
N ASP A 53 -7.63 -5.60 7.07
CA ASP A 53 -8.55 -6.53 6.41
C ASP A 53 -9.21 -5.88 5.19
N SER A 54 -8.46 -5.75 4.11
CA SER A 54 -9.05 -5.47 2.79
C SER A 54 -9.47 -6.80 2.15
N PRO A 55 -10.78 -7.07 1.94
CA PRO A 55 -11.21 -8.28 1.25
C PRO A 55 -10.57 -8.34 -0.13
N LYS A 56 -9.96 -9.49 -0.45
CA LYS A 56 -9.39 -9.78 -1.77
C LYS A 56 -10.49 -9.56 -2.81
N GLN A 57 -10.46 -8.45 -3.53
CA GLN A 57 -11.28 -8.29 -4.73
C GLN A 57 -10.73 -9.28 -5.75
N LYS A 58 -11.54 -10.32 -5.99
CA LYS A 58 -11.43 -11.25 -7.12
C LYS A 58 -11.65 -10.50 -8.42
#